data_AF-A0A349H9D9-F1
#
_entry.id   AF-A0A349H9D9-F1
#
_cell.length_a   1.000
_cell.length_b   1.000
_cell.length_c   1.000
_cell.angle_alpha   90.00
_cell.angle_beta   90.00
_cell.angle_gamma   90.00
#
_symmetry.space_group_name_H-M   'P 1'
#
loop_
_entity.id
_entity.type
_entity.pdbx_description
1 polymer ?
#
loop_
_entity_poly.entity_id
_entity_poly.type
_entity_poly.pdbx_seq_one_letter_code
_entity_poly.pdbx_strand_id
1 'polypeptide(L)'
;IRDRHYGMELGLIVQGEIWPALEILRLEHRLRAEDFIAIASRSPIVPTDRKRLMGRALFAGYDNDFVAALHILVPQIEHMVRWHLKAVGVKTTTLDKDGIENENGLSTLMKIPEVTQIFGEDLAFELKALFCDALGPNLRNELAHGLLTDEECQSTYAIYAWWLGVKVVFNTFWNAARKAQNPSEES
;
A
#
# COMPACT_ATOMS: atom_id res chain seq x y z
N ILE A 1 7.53 -0.01 -23.70
CA ILE A 1 6.23 -0.49 -24.25
C ILE A 1 5.30 -0.93 -23.12
N ARG A 2 5.73 -1.78 -22.17
CA ARG A 2 4.92 -2.18 -20.99
C ARG A 2 4.41 -1.01 -20.12
N ASP A 3 5.21 0.05 -20.00
CA ASP A 3 4.91 1.21 -19.13
C ASP A 3 3.75 2.09 -19.62
N ARG A 4 3.68 2.39 -20.92
CA ARG A 4 2.59 3.21 -21.48
C ARG A 4 1.24 2.52 -21.39
N HIS A 5 1.21 1.19 -21.57
CA HIS A 5 -0.01 0.42 -21.43
C HIS A 5 -0.49 0.39 -19.97
N TYR A 6 0.44 0.22 -19.03
CA TYR A 6 0.12 0.27 -17.60
C TYR A 6 -0.46 1.62 -17.18
N GLY A 7 0.17 2.74 -17.58
CA GLY A 7 -0.35 4.07 -17.28
C GLY A 7 -1.74 4.35 -17.88
N MET A 8 -2.00 3.88 -19.11
CA MET A 8 -3.32 3.99 -19.73
C MET A 8 -4.38 3.17 -19.00
N GLU A 9 -4.05 1.92 -18.63
CA GLU A 9 -4.93 1.04 -17.87
C GLU A 9 -5.29 1.63 -16.51
N LEU A 10 -4.30 2.13 -15.76
CA LEU A 10 -4.55 2.82 -14.49
C LEU A 10 -5.41 4.06 -14.67
N GLY A 11 -5.20 4.82 -15.75
CA GLY A 11 -6.04 5.97 -16.09
C GLY A 11 -7.51 5.59 -16.24
N LEU A 12 -7.79 4.49 -16.96
CA LEU A 12 -9.15 3.98 -17.14
C LEU A 12 -9.76 3.48 -15.82
N ILE A 13 -9.01 2.72 -15.02
CA ILE A 13 -9.49 2.20 -13.73
C ILE A 13 -9.77 3.35 -12.76
N VAL A 14 -8.88 4.34 -12.66
CA VAL A 14 -9.06 5.46 -11.74
C VAL A 14 -10.26 6.30 -12.14
N GLN A 15 -10.35 6.72 -13.40
CA GLN A 15 -11.41 7.62 -13.86
C GLN A 15 -12.76 6.90 -14.04
N GLY A 16 -12.74 5.62 -14.39
CA GLY A 16 -13.94 4.82 -14.67
C GLY A 16 -14.51 4.10 -13.46
N GLU A 17 -13.69 3.75 -12.47
CA GLU A 17 -14.10 2.89 -11.34
C GLU A 17 -13.80 3.53 -9.98
N ILE A 18 -12.54 3.82 -9.68
CA ILE A 18 -12.11 4.22 -8.33
C ILE A 18 -12.69 5.59 -7.96
N TRP A 19 -12.53 6.58 -8.83
CA TRP A 19 -12.95 7.94 -8.54
C TRP A 19 -14.47 8.06 -8.39
N PRO A 20 -15.30 7.54 -9.32
CA PRO A 20 -16.76 7.54 -9.13
C PRO A 20 -17.20 6.78 -7.87
N ALA A 21 -16.57 5.63 -7.57
CA ALA A 21 -16.89 4.87 -6.37
C ALA A 21 -16.56 5.63 -5.09
N LEU A 22 -15.43 6.34 -5.04
CA LEU A 22 -15.05 7.20 -3.93
C LEU A 22 -16.04 8.34 -3.75
N GLU A 23 -16.45 9.01 -4.83
CA GLU A 23 -17.44 10.09 -4.79
C GLU A 23 -18.77 9.60 -4.19
N ILE A 24 -19.30 8.47 -4.69
CA ILE A 24 -20.54 7.88 -4.16
C ILE A 24 -20.38 7.48 -2.69
N LEU A 25 -19.27 6.82 -2.33
CA LEU A 25 -19.03 6.39 -0.95
C LEU A 25 -19.04 7.60 0.01
N ARG A 26 -18.45 8.73 -0.38
CA ARG A 26 -18.44 9.97 0.43
C ARG A 26 -19.79 10.68 0.46
N LEU A 27 -20.57 10.60 -0.61
CA LEU A 27 -21.90 11.19 -0.69
C LEU A 27 -22.90 10.43 0.19
N GLU A 28 -22.83 9.10 0.17
CA GLU A 28 -23.80 8.22 0.85
C GLU A 28 -23.41 7.90 2.30
N HIS A 29 -22.11 7.97 2.64
CA HIS A 29 -21.61 7.60 3.96
C HIS A 29 -20.79 8.70 4.63
N ARG A 30 -20.81 8.70 5.96
CA ARG A 30 -20.02 9.60 6.81
C ARG A 30 -19.01 8.81 7.65
N LEU A 31 -18.17 8.06 6.95
CA LEU A 31 -17.09 7.30 7.59
C LEU A 31 -16.09 8.25 8.26
N ARG A 32 -15.58 7.83 9.40
CA ARG A 32 -14.62 8.56 10.23
C ARG A 32 -13.28 7.86 10.23
N ALA A 33 -12.22 8.57 10.63
CA ALA A 33 -10.88 7.99 10.77
C ALA A 33 -10.89 6.72 11.65
N GLU A 34 -11.72 6.70 12.68
CA GLU A 34 -11.88 5.57 13.60
C GLU A 34 -12.37 4.29 12.88
N ASP A 35 -13.21 4.42 11.85
CA ASP A 35 -13.70 3.27 11.08
C ASP A 35 -12.56 2.61 10.30
N PHE A 36 -11.73 3.41 9.62
CA PHE A 36 -10.55 2.93 8.90
C PHE A 36 -9.49 2.36 9.84
N ILE A 37 -9.28 2.99 11.01
CA ILE A 37 -8.38 2.46 12.05
C ILE A 37 -8.90 1.13 12.59
N ALA A 38 -10.21 0.95 12.76
CA ALA A 38 -10.79 -0.30 13.22
C ALA A 38 -10.57 -1.42 12.20
N ILE A 39 -10.74 -1.14 10.90
CA ILE A 39 -10.46 -2.07 9.80
C ILE A 39 -8.97 -2.44 9.79
N ALA A 40 -8.07 -1.45 9.74
CA ALA A 40 -6.63 -1.69 9.77
C ALA A 40 -6.19 -2.46 11.02
N SER A 41 -6.85 -2.25 12.17
CA SER A 41 -6.51 -2.93 13.42
C SER A 41 -6.81 -4.43 13.42
N ARG A 42 -7.72 -4.87 12.55
CA ARG A 42 -8.18 -6.26 12.40
C ARG A 42 -7.67 -6.90 11.11
N SER A 43 -6.97 -6.14 10.28
CA SER A 43 -6.36 -6.61 9.04
C SER A 43 -5.02 -7.29 9.33
N PRO A 44 -4.84 -8.59 9.04
CA PRO A 44 -3.59 -9.31 9.32
C PRO A 44 -2.37 -8.79 8.55
N ILE A 45 -2.59 -8.07 7.44
CA ILE A 45 -1.48 -7.51 6.68
C ILE A 45 -0.86 -6.29 7.35
N VAL A 46 -1.59 -5.61 8.24
CA VAL A 46 -1.14 -4.39 8.90
C VAL A 46 -0.31 -4.73 10.14
N PRO A 47 0.95 -4.28 10.23
CA PRO A 47 1.77 -4.49 11.43
C PRO A 47 1.11 -3.92 12.69
N THR A 48 1.29 -4.61 13.81
CA THR A 48 0.54 -4.32 15.05
C THR A 48 0.78 -2.93 15.62
N ASP A 49 1.97 -2.36 15.40
CA ASP A 49 2.39 -1.02 15.81
C ASP A 49 2.02 0.06 14.78
N ARG A 50 1.49 -0.30 13.60
CA ARG A 50 1.17 0.64 12.49
C ARG A 50 -0.31 0.83 12.21
N LYS A 51 -1.19 0.16 12.97
CA LYS A 51 -2.66 0.19 12.79
C LYS A 51 -3.24 1.60 12.62
N ARG A 52 -2.83 2.53 13.51
CA ARG A 52 -3.31 3.92 13.47
C ARG A 52 -2.77 4.72 12.29
N LEU A 53 -1.48 4.54 11.94
CA LEU A 53 -0.86 5.22 10.81
C LEU A 53 -1.53 4.77 9.50
N MET A 54 -1.68 3.45 9.33
CA MET A 54 -2.36 2.88 8.16
C MET A 54 -3.80 3.39 8.06
N GLY A 55 -4.59 3.26 9.14
CA GLY A 55 -5.98 3.74 9.13
C GLY A 55 -6.12 5.23 8.81
N ARG A 56 -5.22 6.08 9.32
CA ARG A 56 -5.20 7.52 8.99
C ARG A 56 -4.83 7.79 7.54
N ALA A 57 -3.89 7.05 6.97
CA ALA A 57 -3.53 7.17 5.56
C ALA A 57 -4.72 6.82 4.64
N LEU A 58 -5.43 5.72 4.96
CA LEU A 58 -6.62 5.31 4.21
C LEU A 58 -7.74 6.35 4.33
N PHE A 59 -8.00 6.86 5.54
CA PHE A 59 -8.99 7.91 5.77
C PHE A 59 -8.66 9.21 5.05
N ALA A 60 -7.39 9.64 5.02
CA ALA A 60 -6.99 10.87 4.35
C ALA A 60 -7.36 10.83 2.85
N GLY A 61 -7.05 9.74 2.14
CA GLY A 61 -7.45 9.62 0.74
C GLY A 61 -8.96 9.44 0.56
N TYR A 62 -9.66 8.82 1.51
CA TYR A 62 -11.13 8.82 1.53
C TYR A 62 -11.69 10.26 1.63
N ASP A 63 -10.98 11.20 2.26
CA ASP A 63 -11.39 12.59 2.36
C ASP A 63 -10.82 13.49 1.25
N ASN A 64 -10.27 12.88 0.18
CA ASN A 64 -9.55 13.54 -0.93
C ASN A 64 -8.26 14.27 -0.53
N ASP A 65 -7.74 14.05 0.69
CA ASP A 65 -6.42 14.54 1.10
C ASP A 65 -5.33 13.53 0.71
N PHE A 66 -5.07 13.45 -0.60
CA PHE A 66 -4.06 12.52 -1.13
C PHE A 66 -2.62 12.93 -0.77
N VAL A 67 -2.38 14.21 -0.48
CA VAL A 67 -1.10 14.68 0.04
C VAL A 67 -0.81 13.99 1.37
N ALA A 68 -1.70 14.14 2.36
CA ALA A 68 -1.52 13.46 3.65
C ALA A 68 -1.57 11.93 3.50
N ALA A 69 -2.45 11.42 2.64
CA ALA A 69 -2.57 9.98 2.41
C ALA A 69 -1.24 9.37 1.97
N LEU A 70 -0.61 9.90 0.92
CA LEU A 70 0.63 9.35 0.39
C LEU A 70 1.80 9.47 1.37
N HIS A 71 1.95 10.63 2.01
CA HIS A 71 3.04 10.88 2.96
C HIS A 71 3.01 9.95 4.18
N ILE A 72 1.83 9.43 4.52
CA ILE A 72 1.70 8.41 5.58
C ILE A 72 1.78 7.00 4.96
N LEU A 73 1.04 6.75 3.87
CA LEU A 73 0.86 5.42 3.26
C LEU A 73 2.17 4.85 2.74
N VAL A 74 2.93 5.61 1.97
CA VAL A 74 4.13 5.13 1.27
C VAL A 74 5.17 4.56 2.26
N PRO A 75 5.54 5.26 3.36
CA PRO A 75 6.38 4.65 4.40
C PRO A 75 5.74 3.45 5.09
N GLN A 76 4.41 3.43 5.26
CA GLN A 76 3.71 2.29 5.88
C GLN A 76 3.72 1.05 4.99
N ILE A 77 3.61 1.21 3.66
CA ILE A 77 3.74 0.11 2.70
C ILE A 77 5.15 -0.48 2.74
N GLU A 78 6.20 0.36 2.78
CA GLU A 78 7.58 -0.12 2.94
C GLU A 78 7.74 -0.94 4.23
N HIS A 79 7.25 -0.40 5.35
CA HIS A 79 7.32 -1.09 6.63
C HIS A 79 6.50 -2.38 6.65
N MET A 80 5.32 -2.40 6.01
CA MET A 80 4.48 -3.59 5.87
C MET A 80 5.24 -4.71 5.14
N VAL A 81 5.85 -4.41 3.99
CA VAL A 81 6.65 -5.40 3.23
C VAL A 81 7.80 -5.92 4.09
N ARG A 82 8.53 -5.02 4.75
CA ARG A 82 9.62 -5.38 5.66
C ARG A 82 9.15 -6.30 6.78
N TRP A 83 8.01 -5.98 7.40
CA TRP A 83 7.47 -6.73 8.53
C TRP A 83 7.14 -8.18 8.16
N HIS A 84 6.46 -8.39 7.03
CA HIS A 84 6.14 -9.75 6.56
C HIS A 84 7.37 -10.54 6.13
N LEU A 85 8.38 -9.90 5.52
CA LEU A 85 9.66 -10.56 5.22
C LEU A 85 10.37 -11.01 6.51
N LYS A 86 10.42 -10.16 7.52
CA LYS A 86 10.99 -10.53 8.83
C LYS A 86 10.23 -11.68 9.48
N ALA A 87 8.90 -11.74 9.32
CA ALA A 87 8.06 -12.80 9.87
C ALA A 87 8.40 -14.19 9.33
N VAL A 88 8.97 -14.28 8.13
CA VAL A 88 9.47 -15.54 7.53
C VAL A 88 10.99 -15.71 7.63
N GLY A 89 11.66 -14.91 8.45
CA GLY A 89 13.10 -15.04 8.72
C GLY A 89 14.04 -14.41 7.68
N VAL A 90 13.51 -13.62 6.74
CA VAL A 90 14.33 -12.92 5.75
C VAL A 90 15.08 -11.76 6.41
N LYS A 91 16.40 -11.66 6.14
CA LYS A 91 17.21 -10.50 6.55
C LYS A 91 16.87 -9.28 5.69
N THR A 92 16.43 -8.20 6.33
CA THR A 92 16.06 -6.94 5.66
C THR A 92 17.07 -5.82 5.84
N THR A 93 18.27 -6.13 6.34
CA THR A 93 19.37 -5.17 6.54
C THR A 93 20.55 -5.49 5.64
N THR A 94 21.31 -4.46 5.31
CA THR A 94 22.62 -4.57 4.64
C THR A 94 23.69 -3.99 5.54
N LEU A 95 24.84 -4.66 5.61
CA LEU A 95 26.04 -4.15 6.27
C LEU A 95 26.72 -3.14 5.37
N ASP A 96 26.99 -1.94 5.89
CA ASP A 96 27.82 -0.97 5.19
C ASP A 96 29.32 -1.26 5.38
N LYS A 97 30.15 -0.43 4.75
CA LYS A 97 31.62 -0.50 4.79
C LYS A 97 32.20 -0.34 6.20
N ASP A 98 31.45 0.25 7.12
CA ASP A 98 31.85 0.51 8.51
C ASP A 98 31.30 -0.58 9.46
N GLY A 99 30.64 -1.61 8.91
CA GLY A 99 30.08 -2.72 9.66
C GLY A 99 28.75 -2.40 10.35
N ILE A 100 28.09 -1.30 9.98
CA ILE A 100 26.79 -0.90 10.54
C ILE A 100 25.67 -1.54 9.72
N GLU A 101 24.71 -2.16 10.41
CA GLU A 101 23.50 -2.67 9.75
C GLU A 101 22.51 -1.53 9.48
N ASN A 102 22.16 -1.36 8.20
CA ASN A 102 21.18 -0.39 7.75
C ASN A 102 19.95 -1.11 7.19
N GLU A 103 18.75 -0.62 7.51
CA GLU A 103 17.51 -1.17 6.96
C GLU A 103 17.40 -0.92 5.46
N ASN A 104 17.01 -1.95 4.72
CA ASN A 104 16.81 -1.86 3.29
C ASN A 104 15.51 -1.08 2.99
N GLY A 105 15.60 -0.17 2.02
CA GLY A 105 14.44 0.50 1.44
C GLY A 105 13.59 -0.42 0.57
N LEU A 106 12.36 0.00 0.25
CA LEU A 106 11.38 -0.80 -0.48
C LEU A 106 11.92 -1.34 -1.81
N SER A 107 12.61 -0.51 -2.60
CA SER A 107 13.17 -0.94 -3.89
C SER A 107 14.17 -2.09 -3.77
N THR A 108 14.87 -2.20 -2.63
CA THR A 108 15.77 -3.33 -2.34
C THR A 108 14.98 -4.54 -1.85
N LEU A 109 14.00 -4.33 -0.97
CA LEU A 109 13.13 -5.39 -0.46
C LEU A 109 12.36 -6.09 -1.60
N MET A 110 11.83 -5.34 -2.57
CA MET A 110 11.08 -5.88 -3.71
C MET A 110 11.92 -6.74 -4.68
N LYS A 111 13.23 -6.86 -4.48
CA LYS A 111 14.11 -7.78 -5.23
C LYS A 111 14.25 -9.14 -4.57
N ILE A 112 13.77 -9.29 -3.34
CA ILE A 112 13.84 -10.53 -2.57
C ILE A 112 12.77 -11.50 -3.08
N PRO A 113 13.12 -12.75 -3.47
CA PRO A 113 12.17 -13.71 -4.05
C PRO A 113 10.96 -14.02 -3.16
N GLU A 114 11.15 -14.00 -1.84
CA GLU A 114 10.13 -14.26 -0.82
C GLU A 114 8.98 -13.23 -0.87
N VAL A 115 9.20 -12.04 -1.44
CA VAL A 115 8.12 -11.07 -1.65
C VAL A 115 7.00 -11.69 -2.50
N THR A 116 7.34 -12.35 -3.59
CA THR A 116 6.33 -13.00 -4.45
C THR A 116 5.67 -14.18 -3.74
N GLN A 117 6.38 -14.90 -2.88
CA GLN A 117 5.83 -16.02 -2.11
C GLN A 117 4.81 -15.53 -1.06
N ILE A 118 5.07 -14.38 -0.44
CA ILE A 118 4.23 -13.80 0.61
C ILE A 118 3.02 -13.06 0.02
N PHE A 119 3.26 -12.21 -0.98
CA PHE A 119 2.26 -11.29 -1.50
C PHE A 119 1.55 -11.80 -2.77
N GLY A 120 2.07 -12.86 -3.39
CA GLY A 120 1.64 -13.31 -4.71
C GLY A 120 2.22 -12.45 -5.84
N GLU A 121 2.16 -12.96 -7.07
CA GLU A 121 2.75 -12.29 -8.24
C GLU A 121 2.09 -10.95 -8.55
N ASP A 122 0.76 -10.87 -8.48
CA ASP A 122 0.02 -9.66 -8.84
C ASP A 122 0.34 -8.50 -7.89
N LEU A 123 0.18 -8.69 -6.58
CA LEU A 123 0.45 -7.63 -5.61
C LEU A 123 1.94 -7.27 -5.58
N ALA A 124 2.85 -8.25 -5.69
CA ALA A 124 4.27 -7.95 -5.79
C ALA A 124 4.60 -7.11 -7.03
N PHE A 125 3.96 -7.39 -8.16
CA PHE A 125 4.08 -6.57 -9.37
C PHE A 125 3.54 -5.16 -9.16
N GLU A 126 2.33 -4.99 -8.61
CA GLU A 126 1.74 -3.67 -8.36
C GLU A 126 2.60 -2.82 -7.41
N LEU A 127 3.08 -3.43 -6.30
CA LEU A 127 3.98 -2.76 -5.35
C LEU A 127 5.28 -2.31 -6.01
N LYS A 128 5.85 -3.13 -6.90
CA LYS A 128 7.08 -2.78 -7.59
C LYS A 128 6.84 -1.67 -8.62
N ALA A 129 5.80 -1.80 -9.45
CA ALA A 129 5.50 -0.88 -10.52
C ALA A 129 5.17 0.53 -10.00
N LEU A 130 4.35 0.65 -8.96
CA LEU A 130 3.94 1.96 -8.42
C LEU A 130 5.02 2.62 -7.58
N PHE A 131 5.66 1.86 -6.69
CA PHE A 131 6.49 2.46 -5.65
C PHE A 131 7.98 2.47 -6.00
N CYS A 132 8.47 1.57 -6.85
CA CYS A 132 9.91 1.31 -6.98
C CYS A 132 10.49 1.46 -8.39
N ASP A 133 9.69 1.34 -9.44
CA ASP A 133 10.19 1.35 -10.81
C ASP A 133 10.58 2.78 -11.23
N ALA A 134 11.85 2.96 -11.59
CA ALA A 134 12.39 4.26 -12.03
C ALA A 134 11.88 4.67 -13.42
N LEU A 135 11.32 3.75 -14.20
CA LEU A 135 10.63 4.08 -15.45
C LEU A 135 9.14 4.41 -15.20
N GLY A 136 8.60 3.94 -14.07
CA GLY A 136 7.25 4.21 -13.61
C GLY A 136 7.16 5.41 -12.65
N PRO A 137 6.09 5.49 -11.83
CA PRO A 137 5.84 6.62 -10.94
C PRO A 137 6.85 6.76 -9.81
N ASN A 138 7.55 5.68 -9.46
CA ASN A 138 8.63 5.67 -8.47
C ASN A 138 8.24 6.32 -7.11
N LEU A 139 6.96 6.18 -6.71
CA LEU A 139 6.34 7.02 -5.65
C LEU A 139 7.13 7.00 -4.34
N ARG A 140 7.76 5.87 -3.98
CA ARG A 140 8.53 5.79 -2.74
C ARG A 140 9.76 6.70 -2.77
N ASN A 141 10.48 6.74 -3.89
CA ASN A 141 11.70 7.52 -3.99
C ASN A 141 11.39 9.00 -4.21
N GLU A 142 10.44 9.33 -5.08
CA GLU A 142 10.01 10.72 -5.29
C GLU A 142 9.53 11.34 -3.97
N LEU A 143 8.72 10.61 -3.20
CA LEU A 143 8.26 11.08 -1.89
C LEU A 143 9.41 11.23 -0.89
N ALA A 144 10.28 10.24 -0.76
CA ALA A 144 11.38 10.26 0.20
C ALA A 144 12.41 11.36 -0.09
N HIS A 145 12.56 11.75 -1.35
CA HIS A 145 13.43 12.85 -1.77
C HIS A 145 12.73 14.22 -1.75
N GLY A 146 11.44 14.28 -1.45
CA GLY A 146 10.66 15.53 -1.44
C GLY A 146 10.42 16.11 -2.84
N LEU A 147 10.37 15.25 -3.86
CA LEU A 147 10.19 15.63 -5.25
C LEU A 147 8.72 15.62 -5.69
N LEU A 148 7.85 14.92 -4.95
CA LEU A 148 6.40 14.96 -5.21
C LEU A 148 5.82 16.33 -4.89
N THR A 149 5.24 16.95 -5.92
CA THR A 149 4.44 18.17 -5.81
C THR A 149 3.01 17.88 -5.35
N ASP A 150 2.28 18.92 -4.94
CA ASP A 150 0.85 18.84 -4.62
C ASP A 150 0.02 18.28 -5.79
N GLU A 151 0.34 18.67 -7.03
CA GLU A 151 -0.35 18.20 -8.23
C GLU A 151 -0.08 16.71 -8.48
N GLU A 152 1.17 16.26 -8.32
CA GLU A 152 1.52 14.85 -8.48
C GLU A 152 0.90 13.96 -7.39
N CYS A 153 0.66 14.50 -6.20
CA CYS A 153 -0.10 13.82 -5.15
C CYS A 153 -1.58 13.60 -5.52
N GLN A 154 -2.10 14.29 -6.53
CA GLN A 154 -3.45 14.11 -7.06
C GLN A 154 -3.48 13.31 -8.37
N SER A 155 -2.33 12.78 -8.80
CA SER A 155 -2.22 12.02 -10.05
C SER A 155 -2.99 10.69 -10.01
N THR A 156 -3.29 10.15 -11.20
CA THR A 156 -3.80 8.77 -11.36
C THR A 156 -3.00 7.75 -10.55
N TYR A 157 -1.66 7.87 -10.54
CA TYR A 157 -0.80 6.93 -9.82
C TYR A 157 -0.94 7.07 -8.30
N ALA A 158 -1.08 8.30 -7.79
CA ALA A 158 -1.30 8.56 -6.38
C ALA A 158 -2.64 8.01 -5.89
N ILE A 159 -3.71 8.29 -6.63
CA ILE A 159 -5.07 7.81 -6.32
C ILE A 159 -5.09 6.28 -6.38
N TYR A 160 -4.47 5.69 -7.39
CA TYR A 160 -4.39 4.24 -7.51
C TYR A 160 -3.56 3.61 -6.38
N ALA A 161 -2.43 4.21 -5.99
CA ALA A 161 -1.62 3.73 -4.88
C ALA A 161 -2.40 3.77 -3.55
N TRP A 162 -3.18 4.82 -3.30
CA TRP A 162 -4.09 4.88 -2.16
C TRP A 162 -5.14 3.77 -2.23
N TRP A 163 -5.79 3.59 -3.39
CA TRP A 163 -6.79 2.55 -3.58
C TRP A 163 -6.22 1.14 -3.38
N LEU A 164 -5.01 0.87 -3.87
CA LEU A 164 -4.31 -0.38 -3.62
C LEU A 164 -4.13 -0.63 -2.12
N GLY A 165 -3.76 0.41 -1.37
CA GLY A 165 -3.71 0.37 0.10
C GLY A 165 -5.05 -0.01 0.72
N VAL A 166 -6.15 0.62 0.29
CA VAL A 166 -7.52 0.30 0.74
C VAL A 166 -7.86 -1.16 0.42
N LYS A 167 -7.71 -1.57 -0.83
CA LYS A 167 -8.02 -2.91 -1.34
C LYS A 167 -7.29 -3.99 -0.54
N VAL A 168 -5.99 -3.83 -0.35
CA VAL A 168 -5.15 -4.82 0.35
C VAL A 168 -5.52 -4.94 1.83
N VAL A 169 -5.69 -3.80 2.52
CA VAL A 169 -6.05 -3.80 3.94
C VAL A 169 -7.47 -4.35 4.15
N PHE A 170 -8.42 -3.94 3.32
CA PHE A 170 -9.81 -4.36 3.42
C PHE A 170 -9.99 -5.85 3.07
N ASN A 171 -9.39 -6.33 1.99
CA ASN A 171 -9.52 -7.75 1.59
C ASN A 171 -8.97 -8.69 2.65
N THR A 172 -7.82 -8.38 3.23
CA THR A 172 -7.22 -9.21 4.28
C THR A 172 -8.00 -9.14 5.58
N PHE A 173 -8.57 -7.97 5.94
CA PHE A 173 -9.54 -7.86 7.02
C PHE A 173 -10.78 -8.74 6.78
N TRP A 174 -11.39 -8.63 5.59
CA TRP A 174 -12.61 -9.35 5.24
C TRP A 174 -12.40 -10.85 5.25
N ASN A 175 -11.31 -11.33 4.67
CA ASN A 175 -10.95 -12.76 4.67
C ASN A 175 -10.74 -13.28 6.09
N ALA A 176 -10.06 -12.53 6.95
CA ALA A 176 -9.87 -12.91 8.35
C ALA A 176 -11.20 -12.93 9.13
N ALA A 177 -12.06 -11.93 8.92
CA ALA A 177 -13.37 -11.84 9.57
C ALA A 177 -14.28 -13.01 9.16
N ARG A 178 -14.29 -13.39 7.88
CA ARG A 178 -15.04 -14.55 7.38
C ARG A 178 -14.53 -15.86 7.97
N LYS A 179 -13.21 -16.06 8.04
CA LYS A 179 -12.61 -17.27 8.64
C LYS A 179 -12.99 -17.42 10.11
N ALA A 180 -13.06 -16.31 10.85
CA ALA A 180 -13.51 -16.33 12.24
C ALA A 180 -15.00 -16.71 12.41
N GLN A 181 -15.84 -16.46 11.39
CA GLN A 181 -17.27 -16.79 11.40
C GLN A 181 -17.54 -18.25 11.00
N ASN A 182 -16.68 -18.87 10.17
CA ASN A 182 -16.82 -20.26 9.70
C ASN A 182 -15.55 -21.11 10.03
N PRO A 183 -15.35 -21.55 11.28
CA PRO A 183 -14.13 -22.28 11.66
C PRO A 183 -14.01 -23.71 11.10
N SER A 184 -15.08 -24.27 10.52
CA SER A 184 -15.24 -25.70 10.25
C SER A 184 -15.00 -26.15 8.79
N GLU A 185 -14.53 -25.27 7.89
CA GLU A 185 -14.29 -25.60 6.47
C GLU A 185 -12.86 -26.12 6.16
N GLU A 186 -11.99 -26.29 7.16
CA GLU A 186 -10.60 -26.75 6.97
C GLU A 186 -10.21 -27.88 7.96
N SER A 187 -10.99 -28.96 8.02
CA SER A 187 -10.57 -30.24 8.62
C SER A 187 -10.37 -31.31 7.55
#